data_AF-A0A6I6ILM4-F1
#
_entry.id   AF-A0A6I6ILM4-F1
#
_cell.length_a   1.000
_cell.length_b   1.000
_cell.length_c   1.000
_cell.angle_alpha   90.00
_cell.angle_beta   90.00
_cell.angle_gamma   90.00
#
_symmetry.space_group_name_H-M   'P 1'
#
loop_
_entity.id
_entity.type
_entity.pdbx_description
1 polymer ?
#
loop_
_entity_poly.entity_id
_entity_poly.type
_entity_poly.pdbx_seq_one_letter_code
_entity_poly.pdbx_strand_id
1 'polypeptide(L)'
;MDDKDCIDLIDVCYGAISSPSEWQRFVDLLTEALNADAGDFVIEDYASGVADPLGSTGFDPTLRLTYDEDFLGHNPWLSKLQKLPRFQAFSNDHEPSDFERSAYFNEWVRLACPLRVVRFNC
;
A
#
# COMPACT_ATOMS: atom_id res chain seq x y z
N MET A 1 -11.43 -3.49 12.81
CA MET A 1 -11.93 -4.58 11.96
C MET A 1 -12.54 -5.66 12.80
N ASP A 2 -13.84 -5.89 12.62
CA ASP A 2 -14.57 -7.00 13.21
C ASP A 2 -14.78 -8.15 12.21
N ASP A 3 -15.46 -9.22 12.62
CA ASP A 3 -15.72 -10.39 11.77
C ASP A 3 -16.58 -10.05 10.54
N LYS A 4 -17.47 -9.07 10.66
CA LYS A 4 -18.34 -8.63 9.56
C LYS A 4 -17.51 -7.91 8.50
N ASP A 5 -16.65 -6.99 8.92
CA ASP A 5 -15.72 -6.30 8.03
C ASP A 5 -14.85 -7.29 7.26
N CYS A 6 -14.36 -8.34 7.94
CA CYS A 6 -13.54 -9.38 7.31
C CYS A 6 -14.29 -10.15 6.22
N ILE A 7 -15.55 -10.55 6.48
CA ILE A 7 -16.37 -11.27 5.51
C ILE A 7 -16.66 -10.38 4.29
N ASP A 8 -17.05 -9.13 4.54
CA ASP A 8 -17.36 -8.17 3.48
C ASP A 8 -16.12 -7.92 2.58
N LEU A 9 -14.92 -7.85 3.17
CA LEU A 9 -13.66 -7.72 2.41
C LEU A 9 -13.32 -8.98 1.58
N ILE A 10 -13.51 -10.18 2.15
CA ILE A 10 -13.29 -11.44 1.43
C ILE A 10 -14.21 -11.55 0.20
N ASP A 11 -15.48 -11.19 0.36
CA ASP A 11 -16.45 -11.19 -0.75
C ASP A 11 -16.03 -10.24 -1.87
N VAL A 12 -15.51 -9.05 -1.54
CA VAL A 12 -14.98 -8.11 -2.53
C VAL A 12 -13.73 -8.66 -3.22
N CYS A 13 -12.82 -9.34 -2.50
CA CYS A 13 -11.68 -10.01 -3.13
C CYS A 13 -12.11 -11.03 -4.18
N TYR A 14 -13.14 -11.85 -3.89
CA TYR A 14 -13.67 -12.79 -4.86
C TYR A 14 -14.39 -12.10 -6.03
N GLY A 15 -15.11 -11.02 -5.75
CA GLY A 15 -15.72 -10.18 -6.80
C GLY A 15 -14.70 -9.59 -7.77
N ALA A 16 -13.53 -9.19 -7.26
CA ALA A 16 -12.46 -8.57 -8.04
C ALA A 16 -11.83 -9.51 -9.08
N ILE A 17 -11.94 -10.83 -8.89
CA ILE A 17 -11.54 -11.83 -9.91
C ILE A 17 -12.35 -11.65 -11.20
N SER A 18 -13.63 -11.31 -11.07
CA SER A 18 -14.54 -11.13 -12.22
C SER A 18 -14.61 -9.69 -12.70
N SER A 19 -14.32 -8.73 -11.82
CA SER A 19 -14.38 -7.30 -12.13
C SER A 19 -13.22 -6.56 -11.47
N PRO A 20 -12.12 -6.29 -12.23
CA PRO A 20 -10.93 -5.62 -11.68
C PRO A 20 -11.20 -4.27 -11.02
N SER A 21 -12.31 -3.59 -11.35
CA SER A 21 -12.70 -2.33 -10.71
C SER A 21 -13.09 -2.48 -9.24
N GLU A 22 -13.38 -3.69 -8.76
CA GLU A 22 -13.68 -3.95 -7.34
C GLU A 22 -12.44 -3.79 -6.44
N TRP A 23 -11.22 -3.78 -6.99
CA TRP A 23 -10.01 -3.53 -6.21
C TRP A 23 -9.97 -2.15 -5.58
N GLN A 24 -10.52 -1.13 -6.25
CA GLN A 24 -10.66 0.19 -5.64
C GLN A 24 -11.59 0.14 -4.42
N ARG A 25 -12.74 -0.55 -4.55
CA ARG A 25 -13.69 -0.73 -3.46
C ARG A 25 -13.09 -1.50 -2.29
N PHE A 26 -12.27 -2.51 -2.57
CA PHE A 26 -11.53 -3.23 -1.54
C PHE A 26 -10.62 -2.29 -0.75
N VAL A 27 -9.85 -1.44 -1.43
CA VAL A 27 -8.95 -0.46 -0.78
C VAL A 27 -9.73 0.52 0.07
N ASP A 28 -10.86 1.03 -0.41
CA ASP A 28 -11.70 1.97 0.34
C ASP A 28 -12.23 1.33 1.63
N LEU A 29 -12.80 0.12 1.54
CA LEU A 29 -13.34 -0.62 2.69
C LEU A 29 -12.26 -0.99 3.71
N LEU A 30 -11.09 -1.43 3.22
CA LEU A 30 -9.99 -1.83 4.09
C LEU A 30 -9.39 -0.63 4.82
N THR A 31 -9.26 0.50 4.13
CA THR A 31 -8.78 1.75 4.73
C THR A 31 -9.74 2.22 5.84
N GLU A 32 -11.05 2.14 5.59
CA GLU A 32 -12.07 2.44 6.60
C GLU A 32 -12.01 1.48 7.80
N ALA A 33 -11.96 0.17 7.55
CA ALA A 33 -11.94 -0.86 8.60
C ALA A 33 -10.70 -0.82 9.51
N LEU A 34 -9.58 -0.32 8.97
CA LEU A 34 -8.33 -0.08 9.70
C LEU A 34 -8.23 1.33 10.30
N ASN A 35 -9.21 2.21 10.02
CA ASN A 35 -9.19 3.62 10.39
C ASN A 35 -7.87 4.29 9.95
N ALA A 36 -7.48 4.04 8.71
CA ALA A 36 -6.31 4.61 8.06
C ALA A 36 -6.68 5.86 7.27
N ASP A 37 -5.72 6.78 7.11
CA ASP A 37 -5.95 8.03 6.38
C ASP A 37 -5.74 7.86 4.87
N ALA A 38 -4.90 6.89 4.48
CA ALA A 38 -4.65 6.50 3.10
C ALA A 38 -4.29 5.02 3.00
N GLY A 39 -4.55 4.44 1.83
CA GLY A 39 -4.25 3.05 1.53
C GLY A 39 -4.07 2.83 0.04
N ASP A 40 -3.12 1.95 -0.32
CA ASP A 40 -2.96 1.50 -1.70
C ASP A 40 -2.80 -0.01 -1.82
N PHE A 41 -3.21 -0.49 -3.00
CA PHE A 41 -3.04 -1.87 -3.41
C PHE A 41 -2.40 -1.89 -4.79
N VAL A 42 -1.21 -2.48 -4.86
CA VAL A 42 -0.36 -2.43 -6.04
C VAL A 42 0.17 -3.83 -6.36
N ILE A 43 0.37 -4.11 -7.65
CA ILE A 43 1.20 -5.22 -8.11
C ILE A 43 2.56 -4.63 -8.44
N GLU A 44 3.62 -5.07 -7.78
CA GLU A 44 4.97 -4.58 -8.04
C GLU A 44 5.73 -5.59 -8.91
N ASP A 45 6.15 -5.18 -10.11
CA ASP A 45 7.12 -5.91 -10.90
C ASP A 45 8.53 -5.43 -10.57
N TYR A 46 9.21 -6.18 -9.69
CA TYR A 46 10.58 -5.90 -9.28
C TYR A 46 11.61 -6.02 -10.42
N ALA A 47 11.31 -6.73 -11.50
CA ALA A 47 12.24 -6.88 -12.62
C ALA A 47 12.23 -5.65 -13.51
N SER A 48 11.06 -5.07 -13.77
CA SER A 48 10.92 -3.83 -14.55
C SER A 48 11.02 -2.56 -13.69
N GLY A 49 10.87 -2.68 -12.36
CA GLY A 49 10.80 -1.53 -11.47
C GLY A 49 9.54 -0.70 -11.72
N VAL A 50 8.41 -1.37 -12.00
CA VAL A 50 7.11 -0.74 -12.25
C VAL A 50 6.11 -1.27 -11.23
N ALA A 51 5.23 -0.40 -10.75
CA ALA A 51 4.09 -0.78 -9.94
C ALA A 51 2.79 -0.49 -10.69
N ASP A 52 1.90 -1.48 -10.76
CA ASP A 52 0.56 -1.34 -11.32
C ASP A 52 -0.45 -1.14 -10.18
N PRO A 53 -1.02 0.07 -10.03
CA PRO A 53 -2.00 0.32 -8.98
C PRO A 53 -3.35 -0.32 -9.31
N LEU A 54 -3.84 -1.15 -8.39
CA LEU A 54 -5.17 -1.76 -8.45
C LEU A 54 -6.23 -0.91 -7.74
N GLY A 55 -5.83 -0.15 -6.72
CA GLY A 55 -6.68 0.78 -5.99
C GLY A 55 -5.85 1.70 -5.10
N SER A 56 -6.34 2.91 -4.87
CA SER A 56 -5.67 3.90 -4.03
C SER A 56 -6.68 4.88 -3.44
N THR A 57 -6.52 5.24 -2.17
CA THR A 57 -7.37 6.22 -1.49
C THR A 57 -6.54 7.08 -0.54
N GLY A 58 -6.97 8.32 -0.31
CA GLY A 58 -6.34 9.24 0.65
C GLY A 58 -4.98 9.87 0.26
N PHE A 59 -4.31 9.38 -0.79
CA PHE A 59 -3.07 9.98 -1.30
C PHE A 59 -3.33 11.23 -2.16
N ASP A 60 -2.43 12.22 -2.09
CA ASP A 60 -2.41 13.32 -3.04
C ASP A 60 -2.09 12.79 -4.47
N PRO A 61 -2.99 12.98 -5.45
CA PRO A 61 -2.79 12.49 -6.82
C PRO A 61 -1.53 13.04 -7.50
N THR A 62 -1.10 14.26 -7.14
CA THR A 62 0.08 14.90 -7.73
C THR A 62 1.39 14.28 -7.23
N LEU A 63 1.41 13.82 -5.97
CA LEU A 63 2.56 13.13 -5.37
C LEU A 63 2.61 11.65 -5.72
N ARG A 64 1.49 11.06 -6.16
CA ARG A 64 1.45 9.67 -6.61
C ARG A 64 2.07 9.49 -7.99
N LEU A 65 1.93 10.46 -8.89
CA LEU A 65 2.52 10.41 -10.22
C LEU A 65 4.06 10.38 -10.20
N THR A 66 4.67 11.05 -9.22
CA THR A 66 6.14 11.10 -9.08
C THR A 66 6.68 9.95 -8.23
N TYR A 67 5.82 9.19 -7.55
CA TYR A 67 6.24 8.11 -6.66
C TYR A 67 7.00 7.00 -7.38
N ASP A 68 6.42 6.49 -8.47
CA ASP A 68 6.99 5.35 -9.18
C ASP A 68 8.31 5.72 -9.86
N GLU A 69 8.42 6.95 -10.36
CA GLU A 69 9.61 7.49 -11.03
C GLU A 69 10.75 7.80 -10.05
N ASP A 70 10.43 8.43 -8.91
CA ASP A 70 11.47 9.00 -8.02
C ASP A 70 11.79 8.12 -6.80
N PHE A 71 10.85 7.26 -6.37
CA PHE A 71 10.93 6.64 -5.03
C PHE A 71 10.73 5.13 -4.99
N LEU A 72 10.21 4.49 -6.03
CA LEU A 72 10.03 3.03 -6.03
C LEU A 72 11.37 2.30 -5.80
N GLY A 73 12.43 2.68 -6.52
CA GLY A 73 13.77 2.11 -6.33
C GLY A 73 14.44 2.46 -4.99
N HIS A 74 13.94 3.47 -4.28
CA HIS A 74 14.48 3.96 -3.02
C HIS A 74 13.63 3.60 -1.80
N ASN A 75 12.50 2.92 -2.00
CA ASN A 75 11.62 2.52 -0.93
C ASN A 75 12.32 1.43 -0.08
N PRO A 76 12.69 1.74 1.18
CA PRO A 76 13.47 0.82 2.01
C PRO A 76 12.69 -0.45 2.37
N TRP A 77 11.37 -0.43 2.20
CA TRP A 77 10.49 -1.59 2.42
C TRP A 77 10.65 -2.65 1.34
N LEU A 78 10.94 -2.29 0.07
CA LEU A 78 10.97 -3.29 -1.02
C LEU A 78 12.03 -4.37 -0.78
N SER A 79 13.21 -3.96 -0.32
CA SER A 79 14.30 -4.88 0.00
C SER A 79 13.97 -5.85 1.15
N LYS A 80 13.03 -5.47 2.03
CA LYS A 80 12.53 -6.31 3.12
C LYS A 80 11.35 -7.17 2.67
N LEU A 81 10.43 -6.61 1.87
CA LEU A 81 9.26 -7.30 1.32
C LEU A 81 9.68 -8.51 0.46
N GLN A 82 10.72 -8.36 -0.36
CA GLN A 82 11.30 -9.45 -1.15
C GLN A 82 11.82 -10.63 -0.31
N LYS A 83 12.10 -10.41 0.99
CA LYS A 83 12.66 -11.42 1.90
C LYS A 83 11.60 -12.00 2.83
N LEU A 84 10.36 -11.52 2.77
CA LEU A 84 9.30 -12.03 3.63
C LEU A 84 8.94 -13.47 3.26
N PRO A 85 8.69 -14.34 4.25
CA PRO A 85 7.96 -15.58 4.01
C PRO A 85 6.59 -15.26 3.42
N ARG A 86 6.09 -16.15 2.55
CA ARG A 86 4.74 -16.03 2.00
C ARG A 86 3.71 -15.89 3.12
N PHE A 87 2.68 -15.08 2.89
CA PHE A 87 1.56 -14.83 3.81
C PHE A 87 1.93 -14.05 5.08
N GLN A 88 3.01 -13.28 5.07
CA GLN A 88 3.30 -12.30 6.11
C GLN A 88 3.10 -10.87 5.62
N ALA A 89 2.64 -10.01 6.53
CA ALA A 89 2.51 -8.58 6.33
C ALA A 89 3.46 -7.83 7.27
N PHE A 90 3.92 -6.65 6.85
CA PHE A 90 4.62 -5.73 7.74
C PHE A 90 3.64 -4.74 8.36
N SER A 91 3.83 -4.47 9.64
CA SER A 91 3.34 -3.29 10.33
C SER A 91 4.48 -2.28 10.50
N ASN A 92 4.15 -1.08 10.98
CA ASN A 92 5.13 -0.05 11.37
C ASN A 92 6.19 -0.57 12.36
N ASP A 93 5.91 -1.64 13.11
CA ASP A 93 6.87 -2.28 14.02
C ASP A 93 8.10 -2.88 13.30
N HIS A 94 8.03 -3.02 11.98
CA HIS A 94 9.09 -3.58 11.14
C HIS A 94 9.84 -2.50 10.34
N GLU A 95 9.53 -1.22 10.57
CA GLU A 95 10.23 -0.09 9.96
C GLU A 95 11.74 -0.15 10.25
N PRO A 96 12.60 0.13 9.25
CA PRO A 96 14.02 0.38 9.51
C PRO A 96 14.22 1.46 10.58
N SER A 97 15.24 1.33 11.42
CA SER A 97 15.53 2.31 12.48
C SER A 97 15.84 3.72 11.95
N ASP A 98 16.18 3.84 10.67
CA ASP A 98 16.46 5.07 9.96
C ASP A 98 15.34 5.47 8.98
N PHE A 99 14.17 4.83 9.03
CA PHE A 99 13.06 5.06 8.12
C PHE A 99 12.65 6.53 8.05
N GLU A 100 12.43 7.17 9.20
CA GLU A 100 12.07 8.60 9.28
C GLU A 100 13.16 9.54 8.75
N ARG A 101 14.40 9.07 8.59
CA ARG A 101 15.54 9.83 8.06
C ARG A 101 15.76 9.60 6.57
N SER A 102 15.03 8.66 5.96
CA SER A 102 15.14 8.37 4.54
C SER A 102 14.57 9.50 3.68
N ALA A 103 15.09 9.64 2.45
CA ALA A 103 14.52 10.54 1.44
C ALA A 103 13.07 10.14 1.14
N TYR A 104 12.81 8.84 1.00
CA TYR A 104 11.48 8.25 0.86
C TYR A 104 10.46 8.79 1.89
N PHE A 105 10.82 8.77 3.18
CA PHE A 105 9.90 9.25 4.20
C PHE A 105 9.72 10.77 4.17
N ASN A 106 10.81 11.52 4.09
CA ASN A 106 10.77 12.98 4.23
C ASN A 106 10.24 13.70 2.98
N GLU A 107 10.50 13.16 1.80
CA GLU A 107 10.14 13.78 0.52
C GLU A 107 8.84 13.24 -0.04
N TRP A 108 8.41 12.04 0.38
CA TRP A 108 7.18 11.43 -0.11
C TRP A 108 6.17 11.11 1.00
N VAL A 109 6.45 10.16 1.90
CA VAL A 109 5.44 9.68 2.89
C VAL A 109 4.86 10.82 3.71
N ARG A 110 5.72 11.67 4.29
CA ARG A 110 5.31 12.78 5.16
C ARG A 110 4.45 13.82 4.45
N LEU A 111 4.66 14.01 3.14
CA LEU A 111 3.90 14.98 2.34
C LEU A 111 2.62 14.35 1.77
N ALA A 112 2.68 13.07 1.40
CA ALA A 112 1.59 12.35 0.75
C ALA A 112 0.53 11.85 1.74
N CYS A 113 0.90 11.56 2.99
CA CYS A 113 -0.04 11.16 4.04
C CYS A 113 0.56 11.36 5.45
N PRO A 114 0.10 12.36 6.22
CA PRO A 114 0.83 12.80 7.41
C PRO A 114 0.72 11.89 8.65
N LEU A 115 -0.19 10.91 8.71
CA LEU A 115 -0.56 10.29 9.99
C LEU A 115 -0.69 8.76 10.03
N ARG A 116 -1.29 8.05 9.05
CA ARG A 116 -1.30 6.56 8.99
C ARG A 116 -1.46 6.00 7.56
N VAL A 117 -0.50 5.21 7.10
CA VAL A 117 -0.50 4.56 5.78
C VAL A 117 -0.53 3.05 5.94
N VAL A 118 -1.35 2.37 5.13
CA VAL A 118 -1.28 0.92 4.97
C VAL A 118 -1.05 0.61 3.49
N ARG A 119 0.07 -0.07 3.20
CA ARG A 119 0.44 -0.52 1.85
C ARG A 119 0.34 -2.03 1.78
N PHE A 120 -0.36 -2.52 0.75
CA PHE A 120 -0.57 -3.94 0.53
C PHE A 120 0.08 -4.37 -0.78
N ASN A 121 0.98 -5.35 -0.69
CA ASN A 121 1.67 -5.93 -1.84
C ASN A 121 1.16 -7.35 -2.10
N CYS A 122 0.90 -7.68 -3.36
CA CYS A 122 0.55 -9.03 -3.82
C CYS A 122 1.76 -9.84 -4.23
#